data_AF-A0A3B0AN66-F1
#
_entry.id   AF-A0A3B0AN66-F1
#
_cell.length_a   1.000
_cell.length_b   1.000
_cell.length_c   1.000
_cell.angle_alpha   90.00
_cell.angle_beta   90.00
_cell.angle_gamma   90.00
#
_symmetry.space_group_name_H-M   'P 1'
#
loop_
_entity.id
_entity.type
_entity.pdbx_description
1 polymer ?
#
loop_
_entity_poly.entity_id
_entity_poly.type
_entity_poly.pdbx_seq_one_letter_code
_entity_poly.pdbx_strand_id
1 'polypeptide(L)' 'MSVGGIQLNKKIGRNDPCPCGSGNKYKKCCLAKHNDEGFSNPVNF' A
#
# COMPACT_ATOMS: atom_id res chain seq x y z
N MET A 1 -21.63 21.47 -16.69
CA MET A 1 -20.41 20.95 -17.35
C MET A 1 -19.58 20.24 -16.28
N SER A 2 -19.89 18.99 -15.98
CA SER A 2 -19.19 18.21 -14.95
C SER A 2 -18.00 17.49 -15.57
N VAL A 3 -16.89 18.19 -15.79
CA VAL A 3 -15.63 17.54 -16.17
C VAL A 3 -15.00 16.94 -14.91
N GLY A 4 -15.44 15.73 -14.56
CA GLY A 4 -14.80 14.92 -13.54
C GLY A 4 -13.38 14.57 -14.00
N GLY A 5 -12.39 15.06 -13.26
CA GLY A 5 -10.99 14.76 -13.51
C GLY A 5 -10.75 13.25 -13.58
N ILE A 6 -10.08 12.82 -14.64
CA ILE A 6 -9.71 11.42 -14.88
C ILE A 6 -8.65 11.06 -13.83
N GLN A 7 -9.09 10.64 -12.65
CA GLN A 7 -8.21 10.12 -11.62
C GLN A 7 -7.65 8.79 -12.11
N LEU A 8 -6.49 8.82 -12.78
CA LEU A 8 -5.66 7.67 -13.12
C LEU A 8 -5.06 7.03 -11.84
N ASN A 9 -5.89 6.76 -10.84
CA ASN A 9 -5.52 5.88 -9.75
C ASN A 9 -5.70 4.46 -10.30
N LYS A 10 -4.64 3.91 -10.90
CA LYS A 10 -4.56 2.50 -11.26
C LYS A 10 -4.69 1.72 -9.96
N LYS A 11 -5.93 1.45 -9.56
CA LYS A 11 -6.27 0.79 -8.30
C LYS A 11 -5.64 -0.59 -8.35
N ILE A 12 -4.47 -0.72 -7.73
CA ILE A 12 -3.80 -2.00 -7.65
C ILE A 12 -4.70 -2.94 -6.85
N GLY A 13 -5.04 -4.06 -7.47
CA GLY A 13 -5.93 -5.03 -6.85
C GLY A 13 -5.26 -5.63 -5.63
N ARG A 14 -6.09 -5.97 -4.64
CA ARG A 14 -5.63 -6.56 -3.37
C ARG A 14 -4.80 -7.85 -3.59
N ASN A 15 -5.09 -8.60 -4.65
CA ASN A 15 -4.41 -9.86 -4.93
C ASN A 15 -3.22 -9.73 -5.90
N ASP A 16 -3.02 -8.56 -6.51
CA ASP A 16 -1.92 -8.31 -7.44
C ASP A 16 -0.56 -8.36 -6.73
N PRO A 17 0.53 -8.67 -7.44
CA PRO A 17 1.88 -8.55 -6.90
C PRO A 17 2.15 -7.13 -6.42
N CYS A 18 2.80 -6.99 -5.25
CA CYS A 18 3.13 -5.69 -4.68
C CYS A 18 4.09 -4.92 -5.60
N PRO A 19 3.81 -3.65 -5.93
CA PRO A 19 4.69 -2.84 -6.77
C PRO A 19 5.97 -2.44 -6.03
N CYS A 20 6.04 -2.70 -4.72
CA CYS A 20 7.21 -2.54 -3.88
C CYS A 20 8.33 -3.56 -4.17
N GLY A 21 8.13 -4.52 -5.08
CA GLY A 21 9.13 -5.51 -5.46
C GLY A 21 9.33 -6.63 -4.42
N SER A 22 8.45 -6.75 -3.43
CA SER A 22 8.58 -7.74 -2.35
C SER A 22 8.19 -9.17 -2.74
N GLY A 23 7.69 -9.38 -3.95
CA GLY A 23 7.15 -10.67 -4.41
C GLY A 23 5.84 -11.11 -3.73
N ASN A 24 5.36 -10.37 -2.73
CA ASN A 24 4.13 -10.66 -1.99
C ASN A 24 2.91 -10.00 -2.63
N LYS A 25 1.70 -10.55 -2.37
CA LYS A 25 0.44 -9.92 -2.79
C LYS A 25 0.27 -8.56 -2.11
N TYR A 26 -0.26 -7.57 -2.82
CA TYR A 26 -0.46 -6.20 -2.33
C TYR A 26 -1.20 -6.17 -0.98
N LYS A 27 -2.25 -6.99 -0.82
CA LYS A 27 -3.02 -7.14 0.43
C LYS A 27 -2.23 -7.64 1.63
N LYS A 28 -1.14 -8.36 1.41
CA LYS A 28 -0.26 -8.95 2.43
C LYS A 28 1.04 -8.18 2.62
N CYS A 29 1.25 -7.11 1.83
CA CYS A 29 2.47 -6.32 1.87
C CYS A 29 2.15 -4.86 2.20
N CYS A 30 2.19 -3.94 1.24
CA CYS A 30 1.92 -2.51 1.47
C CYS A 30 0.53 -2.24 2.07
N LEU A 31 -0.49 -3.04 1.75
CA LEU A 31 -1.82 -2.86 2.32
C LEU A 31 -1.96 -3.45 3.73
N ALA A 32 -1.17 -4.47 4.07
CA ALA A 32 -1.18 -5.09 5.40
C ALA A 32 -0.45 -4.24 6.45
N LYS A 33 0.44 -3.34 6.02
CA LYS A 33 1.30 -2.50 6.87
C LYS A 33 0.58 -1.46 7.76
N HIS A 34 -0.75 -1.51 7.87
CA HIS A 34 -1.55 -0.56 8.65
C HIS A 34 -2.23 -1.16 9.90
N ASN A 35 -2.06 -2.45 10.22
CA ASN A 35 -2.80 -3.07 11.33
C ASN A 35 -1.97 -3.76 12.41
N ASP A 36 -0.64 -3.69 12.39
CA ASP A 36 0.17 -4.28 13.45
C ASP A 36 1.23 -3.28 13.90
N GLU A 37 0.92 -2.67 15.03
CA GLU A 37 1.84 -1.99 15.94
C GLU A 37 3.13 -2.81 16.07
N GLY A 38 4.20 -2.35 15.39
CA GLY A 38 5.41 -3.14 15.26
C GLY A 38 6.56 -2.42 14.56
N PHE A 39 6.64 -1.10 14.68
CA PHE A 39 7.93 -0.41 14.61
C PHE A 39 8.44 -0.27 16.05
N SER A 40 8.86 -1.39 16.64
CA SER A 40 9.97 -1.29 17.56
C SER A 40 11.17 -0.85 16.73
N ASN A 41 11.68 0.34 17.06
CA ASN A 41 13.10 0.66 17.32
C ASN A 41 13.52 2.00 16.70
N PRO A 42 14.38 2.79 17.37
CA PRO A 42 14.25 3.37 18.70
C PRO A 42 14.68 4.85 18.62
N VAL A 43 13.76 5.82 18.59
CA VAL A 43 14.11 7.27 18.64
C VAL A 43 14.43 7.73 20.07
N ASN A 44 15.22 6.95 20.81
CA ASN A 44 15.74 7.36 22.10
C ASN A 44 17.27 7.23 22.09
N PHE A 45 17.89 8.22 21.44
CA PHE A 45 19.16 8.78 21.90
C PHE A 45 18.85 10.19 22.41
#